data_AF-A0A2D5PRX1-F1
#
_entry.id   AF-A0A2D5PRX1-F1
#
_cell.length_a   1.000
_cell.length_b   1.000
_cell.length_c   1.000
_cell.angle_alpha   90.00
_cell.angle_beta   90.00
_cell.angle_gamma   90.00
#
_symmetry.space_group_name_H-M   'P 1'
#
loop_
_entity.id
_entity.type
_entity.pdbx_description
1 polymer ?
#
loop_
_entity_poly.entity_id
_entity_poly.type
_entity_poly.pdbx_seq_one_letter_code
_entity_poly.pdbx_strand_id
1 'polypeptide(L)'
;MDKLFNILTYVIGFLFLLMGLQWLVDPTSAAAGLGMSLLSGHGLSTQIGDLASFFLVVGVFTLCAAVKKDKVWLYTPIALFGFAAVSRLVAFVFHDAALSTDKILVELVLAGFLLFLVKRKENSFS
;
A
#
# COMPACT_ATOMS: atom_id res chain seq x y z
N MET A 1 -12.49 -7.16 15.68
CA MET A 1 -12.67 -7.42 14.23
C MET A 1 -13.03 -8.88 14.05
N ASP A 2 -13.96 -9.23 13.13
CA ASP A 2 -14.25 -10.65 12.87
C ASP A 2 -12.97 -11.39 12.45
N LYS A 3 -12.90 -12.68 12.79
CA LYS A 3 -11.74 -13.53 12.55
C LYS A 3 -11.26 -13.49 11.10
N LEU A 4 -12.20 -13.52 10.14
CA LEU A 4 -11.89 -13.45 8.71
C LEU A 4 -11.23 -12.12 8.33
N PHE A 5 -11.82 -10.98 8.69
CA PHE A 5 -11.27 -9.67 8.36
C PHE A 5 -9.93 -9.41 9.04
N ASN A 6 -9.73 -9.93 10.24
CA ASN A 6 -8.44 -9.85 10.92
C ASN A 6 -7.36 -10.65 10.16
N ILE A 7 -7.66 -11.87 9.72
CA ILE A 7 -6.75 -12.68 8.89
C ILE A 7 -6.42 -11.95 7.59
N LEU A 8 -7.43 -11.41 6.90
CA LEU A 8 -7.21 -10.64 5.67
C LEU A 8 -6.31 -9.42 5.91
N THR A 9 -6.48 -8.73 7.03
CA THR A 9 -5.65 -7.58 7.41
C THR A 9 -4.20 -8.00 7.64
N TYR A 10 -3.96 -9.14 8.31
CA TYR A 10 -2.62 -9.71 8.46
C TYR A 10 -1.98 -10.05 7.10
N VAL A 11 -2.72 -10.71 6.23
CA VAL A 11 -2.23 -11.10 4.90
C VAL A 11 -1.84 -9.87 4.09
N ILE A 12 -2.70 -8.85 4.03
CA ILE A 12 -2.41 -7.60 3.33
C ILE A 12 -1.16 -6.94 3.92
N GLY A 13 -1.11 -6.75 5.25
CA GLY A 13 0.02 -6.11 5.89
C GLY A 13 1.34 -6.85 5.65
N PHE A 14 1.33 -8.18 5.69
CA PHE A 14 2.53 -8.99 5.45
C PHE A 14 3.00 -8.93 4.00
N LEU A 15 2.08 -9.01 3.01
CA LEU A 15 2.43 -8.89 1.60
C LEU A 15 3.09 -7.53 1.30
N PHE A 16 2.52 -6.44 1.81
CA PHE A 16 3.09 -5.10 1.62
C PHE A 16 4.44 -4.94 2.33
N LEU A 17 4.60 -5.51 3.52
CA LEU A 17 5.89 -5.54 4.20
C LEU A 17 6.96 -6.25 3.37
N LEU A 18 6.63 -7.41 2.79
CA LEU A 18 7.54 -8.15 1.91
C LEU A 18 7.90 -7.37 0.65
N MET A 19 6.94 -6.70 0.02
CA MET A 19 7.21 -5.82 -1.14
C MET A 19 8.17 -4.69 -0.77
N GLY A 20 7.98 -4.07 0.39
CA GLY A 20 8.87 -3.01 0.87
C GLY A 20 10.28 -3.51 1.17
N LEU A 21 10.41 -4.69 1.78
CA LEU A 21 11.70 -5.33 2.00
C LEU A 21 12.37 -5.75 0.68
N GLN A 22 11.59 -6.20 -0.31
CA GLN A 22 12.12 -6.55 -1.62
C GLN A 22 12.77 -5.36 -2.31
N TRP A 23 12.20 -4.15 -2.20
CA TRP A 23 12.84 -2.93 -2.69
C TRP A 23 14.22 -2.67 -2.07
N LEU A 24 14.43 -3.08 -0.81
CA LEU A 24 15.71 -2.89 -0.11
C LEU A 24 16.76 -3.96 -0.46
N VAL A 25 16.32 -5.16 -0.87
CA VAL A 25 17.21 -6.33 -1.07
C VAL A 25 17.44 -6.61 -2.56
N ASP A 26 16.38 -6.57 -3.37
CA ASP A 26 16.40 -6.82 -4.81
C ASP A 26 15.47 -5.81 -5.53
N PRO A 27 15.92 -4.55 -5.67
CA PRO A 27 15.15 -3.50 -6.32
C PRO A 27 14.92 -3.77 -7.81
N THR A 28 15.77 -4.58 -8.45
CA THR A 28 15.61 -4.96 -9.87
C THR A 28 14.34 -5.77 -10.06
N SER A 29 14.15 -6.84 -9.29
CA SER A 29 12.93 -7.65 -9.35
C SER A 29 11.71 -6.88 -8.86
N ALA A 30 11.87 -6.02 -7.84
CA ALA A 30 10.77 -5.19 -7.33
C ALA A 30 10.25 -4.21 -8.39
N ALA A 31 11.15 -3.51 -9.11
CA ALA A 31 10.78 -2.62 -10.19
C ALA A 31 10.09 -3.36 -11.35
N ALA A 32 10.65 -4.50 -11.76
CA ALA A 32 10.08 -5.34 -12.82
C ALA A 32 8.67 -5.84 -12.48
N GLY A 33 8.43 -6.23 -11.22
CA GLY A 33 7.11 -6.64 -10.73
C GLY A 33 6.04 -5.55 -10.80
N LEU A 34 6.45 -4.28 -10.82
CA LEU A 34 5.56 -3.12 -11.03
C LEU A 34 5.52 -2.66 -12.50
N GLY A 35 6.22 -3.34 -13.40
CA GLY A 35 6.36 -2.93 -14.81
C GLY A 35 7.20 -1.65 -14.98
N MET A 36 8.10 -1.37 -14.03
CA MET A 36 8.97 -0.21 -14.06
C MET A 36 10.39 -0.61 -14.44
N SER A 37 11.10 0.24 -15.17
CA SER A 37 12.55 0.16 -15.27
C SER A 37 13.18 0.58 -13.94
N LEU A 38 14.26 -0.09 -13.56
CA LEU A 38 15.10 0.37 -12.46
C LEU A 38 15.89 1.60 -12.92
N LEU A 39 15.80 2.70 -12.16
CA LEU A 39 16.49 3.95 -12.46
C LEU A 39 17.99 3.87 -12.10
N SER A 40 18.75 4.93 -12.38
CA SER A 40 20.18 5.03 -12.07
C SER A 40 20.52 6.32 -11.30
N GLY A 41 21.70 6.34 -10.67
CA GLY A 41 22.19 7.50 -9.92
C GLY A 41 21.23 7.95 -8.81
N HIS A 42 20.92 9.25 -8.76
CA HIS A 42 19.97 9.80 -7.79
C HIS A 42 18.56 9.22 -7.98
N GLY A 43 18.13 8.98 -9.22
CA GLY A 43 16.83 8.38 -9.50
C GLY A 43 16.68 6.99 -8.86
N LEU A 44 17.75 6.20 -8.84
CA LEU A 44 17.76 4.90 -8.16
C LEU A 44 17.56 5.06 -6.65
N SER A 45 18.28 5.98 -6.01
CA SER A 45 18.16 6.25 -4.57
C SER A 45 16.74 6.69 -4.21
N THR A 46 16.16 7.62 -4.97
CA THR A 46 14.79 8.10 -4.76
C THR A 46 13.77 7.00 -4.99
N GLN A 47 13.90 6.22 -6.08
CA GLN A 47 12.98 5.13 -6.39
C GLN A 47 12.97 4.06 -5.29
N ILE A 48 14.13 3.62 -4.82
CA ILE A 48 14.23 2.65 -3.73
C ILE A 48 13.68 3.24 -2.44
N GLY A 49 14.10 4.44 -2.05
CA GLY A 49 13.67 5.07 -0.79
C GLY A 49 12.17 5.31 -0.74
N ASP A 50 11.60 5.89 -1.79
CA ASP A 50 10.19 6.27 -1.84
C ASP A 50 9.30 5.04 -1.92
N LEU A 51 9.64 4.04 -2.75
CA LEU A 51 8.80 2.84 -2.88
C LEU A 51 8.98 1.89 -1.69
N ALA A 52 10.19 1.69 -1.18
CA ALA A 52 10.37 0.92 0.04
C ALA A 52 9.61 1.54 1.20
N SER A 53 9.75 2.85 1.44
CA SER A 53 9.03 3.53 2.52
C SER A 53 7.52 3.44 2.36
N PHE A 54 6.98 3.62 1.14
CA PHE A 54 5.56 3.43 0.86
C PHE A 54 5.06 2.04 1.28
N PHE A 55 5.68 0.99 0.76
CA PHE A 55 5.24 -0.39 1.01
C PHE A 55 5.47 -0.81 2.47
N LEU A 56 6.58 -0.41 3.08
CA LEU A 56 6.87 -0.68 4.49
C LEU A 56 5.87 0.02 5.42
N VAL A 57 5.56 1.29 5.19
CA VAL A 57 4.57 2.01 6.01
C VAL A 57 3.18 1.39 5.86
N VAL A 58 2.76 1.07 4.62
CA VAL A 58 1.49 0.36 4.40
C VAL A 58 1.47 -0.97 5.16
N GLY A 59 2.54 -1.77 5.02
CA GLY A 59 2.65 -3.08 5.67
C GLY A 59 2.63 -2.99 7.20
N VAL A 60 3.53 -2.18 7.78
CA VAL A 60 3.68 -2.02 9.23
C VAL A 60 2.40 -1.51 9.87
N PHE A 61 1.79 -0.44 9.33
CA PHE A 61 0.60 0.14 9.95
C PHE A 61 -0.63 -0.77 9.81
N THR A 62 -0.74 -1.50 8.69
CA THR A 62 -1.79 -2.52 8.53
C THR A 62 -1.62 -3.66 9.54
N LEU A 63 -0.39 -4.13 9.76
CA LEU A 63 -0.09 -5.14 10.78
C LEU A 63 -0.35 -4.61 12.21
N CYS A 64 0.02 -3.35 12.50
CA CYS A 64 -0.29 -2.71 13.77
C CYS A 64 -1.79 -2.70 14.04
N ALA A 65 -2.62 -2.40 13.04
CA ALA A 65 -4.08 -2.47 13.17
C ALA A 65 -4.55 -3.88 13.57
N ALA A 66 -4.01 -4.92 12.94
CA ALA A 66 -4.39 -6.31 13.22
C ALA A 66 -3.90 -6.82 14.59
N VAL A 67 -2.69 -6.45 15.00
CA VAL A 67 -2.09 -6.84 16.30
C VAL A 67 -2.76 -6.10 17.44
N LYS A 68 -2.93 -4.78 17.31
CA LYS A 68 -3.52 -3.92 18.35
C LYS A 68 -5.05 -3.98 18.36
N LYS A 69 -5.66 -4.55 17.32
CA LYS A 69 -7.12 -4.54 17.08
C LYS A 69 -7.70 -3.12 17.11
N ASP A 70 -6.91 -2.15 16.65
CA ASP A 70 -7.28 -0.74 16.63
C ASP A 70 -7.26 -0.25 15.18
N LYS A 71 -8.43 0.18 14.72
CA LYS A 71 -8.67 0.58 13.33
C LYS A 71 -8.04 1.93 13.00
N VAL A 72 -7.63 2.73 14.00
CA VAL A 72 -7.00 4.03 13.75
C VAL A 72 -5.73 3.90 12.90
N TRP A 73 -5.02 2.78 13.05
CA TRP A 73 -3.80 2.47 12.30
C TRP A 73 -4.06 2.25 10.79
N LEU A 74 -5.30 1.97 10.39
CA LEU A 74 -5.66 1.77 8.98
C LEU A 74 -5.77 3.09 8.20
N TYR A 75 -5.90 4.24 8.86
CA TYR A 75 -5.97 5.52 8.14
C TYR A 75 -4.69 5.85 7.38
N THR A 76 -3.52 5.48 7.91
CA THR A 76 -2.22 5.69 7.24
C THR A 76 -2.14 4.94 5.89
N PRO A 77 -2.33 3.61 5.81
CA PRO A 77 -2.32 2.91 4.53
C PRO A 77 -3.44 3.37 3.59
N ILE A 78 -4.64 3.70 4.11
CA ILE A 78 -5.72 4.28 3.29
C ILE A 78 -5.27 5.59 2.63
N ALA A 79 -4.65 6.49 3.39
CA ALA A 79 -4.17 7.77 2.88
C ALA A 79 -3.08 7.56 1.82
N LEU A 80 -2.12 6.65 2.07
CA LEU A 80 -1.07 6.33 1.10
C LEU A 80 -1.63 5.81 -0.23
N PHE A 81 -2.55 4.84 -0.20
CA PHE A 81 -3.21 4.37 -1.43
C PHE A 81 -4.00 5.48 -2.12
N GLY A 82 -4.74 6.29 -1.37
CA GLY A 82 -5.51 7.41 -1.92
C GLY A 82 -4.63 8.44 -2.62
N PHE A 83 -3.55 8.88 -1.96
CA PHE A 83 -2.60 9.83 -2.56
C PHE A 83 -1.83 9.24 -3.73
N ALA A 84 -1.50 7.94 -3.70
CA ALA A 84 -0.85 7.27 -4.82
C ALA A 84 -1.78 7.21 -6.06
N ALA A 85 -3.07 6.91 -5.86
CA ALA A 85 -4.04 6.92 -6.96
C ALA A 85 -4.19 8.33 -7.55
N VAL A 86 -4.33 9.35 -6.69
CA VAL A 86 -4.42 10.76 -7.11
C VAL A 86 -3.15 11.21 -7.84
N SER A 87 -1.96 10.89 -7.32
CA SER A 87 -0.71 11.32 -7.94
C SER A 87 -0.48 10.66 -9.30
N ARG A 88 -0.93 9.41 -9.51
CA ARG A 88 -0.89 8.78 -10.85
C ARG A 88 -1.84 9.43 -11.83
N LEU A 89 -3.01 9.88 -11.40
CA LEU A 89 -3.91 10.66 -12.25
C LEU A 89 -3.27 12.01 -12.62
N VAL A 90 -2.62 12.68 -11.66
CA VAL A 90 -1.86 13.92 -11.93
C VAL A 90 -0.72 13.65 -12.92
N ALA A 91 0.06 12.58 -12.73
CA ALA A 91 1.13 12.20 -13.64
C ALA A 91 0.63 11.93 -15.07
N PHE A 92 -0.48 11.23 -15.21
CA PHE A 92 -1.10 10.96 -16.51
C PHE A 92 -1.59 12.24 -17.20
N VAL A 93 -2.27 13.13 -16.46
CA VAL A 93 -2.89 14.33 -17.04
C VAL A 93 -1.87 15.43 -17.34
N PHE A 94 -0.83 15.59 -16.52
CA PHE A 94 0.06 16.76 -16.56
C PHE A 94 1.52 16.48 -16.90
N HIS A 95 1.94 15.20 -16.94
CA HIS A 95 3.36 14.83 -17.08
C HIS A 95 3.60 13.71 -18.11
N ASP A 96 2.68 13.51 -19.07
CA ASP A 96 2.77 12.52 -20.16
C ASP A 96 3.06 11.08 -19.69
N ALA A 97 2.69 10.74 -18.45
CA ALA A 97 2.86 9.39 -17.93
C ALA A 97 1.80 8.45 -18.51
N ALA A 98 2.10 7.15 -18.60
CA ALA A 98 1.10 6.15 -18.95
C ALA A 98 0.04 5.99 -17.84
N LEU A 99 -1.24 5.85 -18.23
CA LEU A 99 -2.30 5.59 -17.28
C LEU A 99 -2.16 4.18 -16.70
N SER A 100 -1.65 4.09 -15.47
CA SER A 100 -1.45 2.82 -14.75
C SER A 100 -2.75 2.33 -14.11
N THR A 101 -3.74 1.97 -14.94
CA THR A 101 -5.07 1.53 -14.50
C THR A 101 -5.01 0.31 -13.58
N ASP A 102 -4.07 -0.60 -13.83
CA ASP A 102 -3.76 -1.77 -13.00
C ASP A 102 -3.46 -1.36 -11.55
N LYS A 103 -2.57 -0.39 -11.36
CA LYS A 103 -2.13 0.09 -10.03
C LYS A 103 -3.23 0.89 -9.34
N ILE A 104 -3.86 1.81 -10.07
CA ILE A 104 -4.95 2.65 -9.52
C ILE A 104 -6.10 1.76 -9.02
N LEU A 105 -6.45 0.70 -9.76
CA LEU A 105 -7.51 -0.21 -9.35
C LEU A 105 -7.16 -0.91 -8.03
N VAL A 106 -5.95 -1.46 -7.90
CA VAL A 106 -5.48 -2.13 -6.67
C VAL A 106 -5.56 -1.17 -5.48
N GLU A 107 -5.12 0.07 -5.66
CA GLU A 107 -5.09 1.08 -4.59
C GLU A 107 -6.48 1.47 -4.13
N LEU A 108 -7.40 1.75 -5.05
CA LEU A 108 -8.77 2.12 -4.71
C LEU A 108 -9.53 0.95 -4.06
N VAL A 109 -9.31 -0.28 -4.53
CA VAL A 109 -9.91 -1.47 -3.93
C VAL A 109 -9.39 -1.70 -2.52
N LEU A 110 -8.06 -1.63 -2.31
CA LEU A 110 -7.48 -1.81 -0.98
C LEU A 110 -7.83 -0.66 -0.03
N ALA A 111 -7.76 0.60 -0.48
CA ALA A 111 -8.20 1.76 0.31
C ALA A 111 -9.68 1.64 0.69
N GLY A 112 -10.54 1.28 -0.26
CA GLY A 112 -11.96 1.06 -0.03
C GLY A 112 -12.23 -0.07 0.97
N PHE A 113 -11.52 -1.20 0.83
CA PHE A 113 -11.60 -2.32 1.76
C PHE A 113 -11.17 -1.93 3.18
N LEU A 114 -10.02 -1.27 3.33
CA LEU A 114 -9.52 -0.84 4.64
C LEU A 114 -10.47 0.21 5.25
N LEU A 115 -11.01 1.14 4.46
CA LEU A 115 -11.99 2.12 4.93
C LEU A 115 -13.31 1.45 5.35
N PHE A 116 -13.73 0.40 4.64
CA PHE A 116 -14.86 -0.43 5.05
C PHE A 116 -14.59 -1.09 6.41
N LEU A 117 -13.39 -1.63 6.65
CA LEU A 117 -13.03 -2.19 7.96
C LEU A 117 -13.09 -1.14 9.08
N VAL A 118 -12.62 0.08 8.81
CA VAL A 118 -12.71 1.22 9.73
C VAL A 118 -14.15 1.53 10.10
N LYS A 119 -15.04 1.67 9.11
CA LYS A 119 -16.45 2.08 9.30
C LYS A 119 -17.36 0.99 9.85
N ARG A 120 -16.97 -0.28 9.72
CA ARG A 120 -17.76 -1.41 10.21
C ARG A 120 -17.91 -1.33 11.74
N LYS A 121 -19.14 -1.27 12.24
CA LYS A 121 -19.42 -1.44 13.68
C LYS A 121 -19.05 -2.87 14.09
N GLU A 122 -18.31 -3.03 15.18
CA GLU A 122 -18.19 -4.33 15.83
C GLU A 122 -19.50 -4.58 16.57
N ASN A 123 -20.24 -5.62 16.18
CA ASN A 123 -21.35 -6.09 17.00
C ASN A 123 -20.74 -6.60 18.30
N SER A 124 -20.81 -5.80 19.35
CA SER A 124 -20.60 -6.25 20.72
C SER A 124 -21.71 -7.24 21.05
N PHE A 125 -21.46 -8.53 20.86
CA PHE A 125 -22.16 -9.52 21.66
C PHE A 125 -21.55 -9.40 23.06
N SER A 126 -22.27 -8.65 23.90
CA SER A 126 -22.08 -8.56 25.35
C SER A 126 -22.16 -9.93 25.99
#